data_AF-A0A8S0XZY8-F1
#
_entry.id   AF-A0A8S0XZY8-F1
#
_cell.length_a   1.000
_cell.length_b   1.000
_cell.length_c   1.000
_cell.angle_alpha   90.00
_cell.angle_beta   90.00
_cell.angle_gamma   90.00
#
_symmetry.space_group_name_H-M   'P 1'
#
loop_
_entity.id
_entity.type
_entity.pdbx_description
1 polymer ?
#
loop_
_entity_poly.entity_id
_entity_poly.type
_entity_poly.pdbx_seq_one_letter_code
_entity_poly.pdbx_strand_id
1 'polypeptide(L)'
;MPSYRKIPKEDLPSNVSLHAEVGYSFETVTIDVPVYLNWLLSRFLEKGGTIVRGQLQHLSQLLEAGTTPFLSPEERANRAKGSKSGKSECPDAVVVCVGLGARTLGGVEDATVFPARGQTVLIRAPWINFGRTFSGENNEWTYIIPRKNGDVILGGTVGSSDDWFPSPRPETMRDILKRTLALCPELVPPGSRKGGIQEVETLLPLVISEGCGLRPMRKEGLDISTRYIDPPTGKRIPVVHNFG
;
A
#
# COMPACT_ATOMS: atom_id res chain seq x y z
N MET A 1 8.15 3.46 21.88
CA MET A 1 7.11 4.27 21.22
C MET A 1 6.72 5.37 22.19
N PRO A 2 6.56 6.63 21.76
CA PRO A 2 6.10 7.71 22.64
C PRO A 2 4.74 7.39 23.24
N SER A 3 4.51 7.83 24.48
CA SER A 3 3.25 7.63 25.23
C SER A 3 2.79 6.16 25.33
N TYR A 4 3.72 5.20 25.23
CA TYR A 4 3.40 3.78 25.32
C TYR A 4 2.88 3.40 26.71
N ARG A 5 1.72 2.73 26.75
CA ARG A 5 1.14 2.17 27.97
C ARG A 5 0.29 0.94 27.67
N LYS A 6 0.21 0.04 28.65
CA LYS A 6 -0.80 -1.02 28.67
C LYS A 6 -2.15 -0.43 29.06
N ILE A 7 -3.22 -0.84 28.37
CA ILE A 7 -4.59 -0.43 28.69
C ILE A 7 -5.06 -1.29 29.88
N PRO A 8 -5.61 -0.69 30.96
CA PRO A 8 -6.22 -1.43 32.06
C PRO A 8 -7.32 -2.37 31.57
N LYS A 9 -7.54 -3.49 32.26
CA LYS A 9 -8.47 -4.54 31.79
C LYS A 9 -9.92 -4.03 31.73
N GLU A 10 -10.28 -3.15 32.66
CA GLU A 10 -11.54 -2.44 32.79
C GLU A 10 -11.81 -1.45 31.65
N ASP A 11 -10.76 -0.97 30.97
CA ASP A 11 -10.84 -0.02 29.85
C ASP A 11 -10.82 -0.73 28.48
N LEU A 12 -10.66 -2.06 28.47
CA LEU A 12 -10.74 -2.84 27.24
C LEU A 12 -12.18 -2.87 26.71
N PRO A 13 -12.38 -2.93 25.38
CA PRO A 13 -13.71 -3.11 24.81
C PRO A 13 -14.41 -4.32 25.44
N SER A 14 -15.60 -4.11 25.98
CA SER A 14 -16.38 -5.13 26.70
C SER A 14 -17.62 -5.62 25.92
N ASN A 15 -17.76 -5.22 24.65
CA ASN A 15 -18.87 -5.67 23.81
C ASN A 15 -18.67 -7.13 23.36
N VAL A 16 -19.78 -7.85 23.22
CA VAL A 16 -19.83 -9.31 22.96
C VAL A 16 -19.07 -9.71 21.67
N SER A 17 -18.86 -8.77 20.75
CA SER A 17 -18.13 -9.03 19.49
C SER A 17 -16.62 -8.78 19.56
N LEU A 18 -16.09 -8.20 20.65
CA LEU A 18 -14.66 -7.89 20.80
C LEU A 18 -14.16 -8.36 22.16
N HIS A 19 -13.62 -9.58 22.21
CA HIS A 19 -12.96 -10.08 23.41
C HIS A 19 -11.46 -9.76 23.33
N ALA A 20 -11.07 -8.60 23.85
CA ALA A 20 -9.66 -8.25 23.99
C ALA A 20 -9.10 -8.79 25.31
N GLU A 21 -8.09 -9.65 25.24
CA GLU A 21 -7.36 -10.10 26.44
C GLU A 21 -6.36 -9.05 26.94
N VAL A 22 -5.80 -8.28 26.02
CA VAL A 22 -4.78 -7.27 26.28
C VAL A 22 -4.91 -6.11 25.29
N GLY A 23 -4.56 -4.91 25.75
CA GLY A 23 -4.52 -3.71 24.92
C GLY A 23 -3.31 -2.84 25.24
N TYR A 24 -2.86 -2.10 24.23
CA TYR A 24 -1.77 -1.14 24.35
C TYR A 24 -2.16 0.15 23.63
N SER A 25 -1.65 1.28 24.12
CA SER A 25 -1.82 2.59 23.52
C SER A 25 -0.45 3.25 23.39
N PHE A 26 -0.23 3.97 22.29
CA PHE A 26 1.02 4.68 22.00
C PHE A 26 0.76 5.72 20.91
N GLU A 27 1.68 6.66 20.76
CA GLU A 27 1.69 7.61 19.65
C GLU A 27 2.46 7.05 18.45
N THR A 28 1.91 7.27 17.27
CA THR A 28 2.50 6.86 15.99
C THR A 28 2.14 7.83 14.90
N VAL A 29 2.68 7.62 13.70
CA VAL A 29 2.39 8.41 12.51
C VAL A 29 1.34 7.73 11.65
N THR A 30 0.49 8.53 11.01
CA THR A 30 -0.33 8.09 9.88
C THR A 30 0.10 8.86 8.63
N ILE A 31 -0.06 8.23 7.46
CA ILE A 31 0.38 8.79 6.19
C ILE A 31 -0.85 8.96 5.29
N ASP A 32 -1.02 10.18 4.78
CA ASP A 32 -1.93 10.43 3.66
C ASP A 32 -1.23 10.03 2.36
N VAL A 33 -1.48 8.79 1.90
CA VAL A 33 -0.72 8.14 0.83
C VAL A 33 -0.70 8.95 -0.48
N PRO A 34 -1.84 9.45 -1.02
CA PRO A 34 -1.83 10.30 -2.21
C PRO A 34 -0.95 11.56 -2.09
N VAL A 35 -0.93 12.20 -0.93
CA VAL A 35 -0.10 13.39 -0.68
C VAL A 35 1.37 12.99 -0.56
N TYR A 36 1.65 11.93 0.21
CA TYR A 36 3.01 11.49 0.49
C TYR A 36 3.73 10.97 -0.76
N LEU A 37 3.05 10.20 -1.63
CA LEU A 37 3.64 9.71 -2.87
C LEU A 37 3.97 10.84 -3.85
N ASN A 38 3.08 11.85 -3.96
CA ASN A 38 3.37 13.03 -4.78
C ASN A 38 4.52 13.85 -4.19
N TRP A 39 4.61 13.98 -2.87
CA TRP A 39 5.77 14.61 -2.22
C TRP A 39 7.07 13.86 -2.53
N LEU A 40 7.10 12.53 -2.41
CA LEU A 40 8.27 11.72 -2.78
C LEU A 40 8.66 11.92 -4.26
N LEU A 41 7.66 11.97 -5.15
CA LEU A 41 7.88 12.22 -6.56
C LEU A 41 8.51 13.61 -6.80
N SER A 42 8.01 14.66 -6.16
CA SER A 42 8.60 15.99 -6.23
C SER A 42 10.05 15.98 -5.75
N ARG A 43 10.36 15.31 -4.63
CA ARG A 43 11.73 15.19 -4.12
C ARG A 43 12.66 14.44 -5.07
N PHE A 44 12.15 13.41 -5.77
CA PHE A 44 12.90 12.69 -6.79
C PHE A 44 13.22 13.58 -7.99
N LEU A 45 12.23 14.32 -8.50
CA LEU A 45 12.40 15.25 -9.63
C LEU A 45 13.35 16.41 -9.29
N GLU A 46 13.21 17.01 -8.09
CA GLU A 46 14.10 18.07 -7.59
C GLU A 46 15.58 17.65 -7.55
N LYS A 47 15.84 16.36 -7.35
CA LYS A 47 17.18 15.77 -7.33
C LYS A 47 17.68 15.36 -8.72
N GLY A 48 16.98 15.73 -9.79
CA GLY A 48 17.33 15.40 -11.17
C GLY A 48 16.83 14.04 -11.65
N GLY A 49 15.93 13.39 -10.90
CA GLY A 49 15.25 12.19 -11.33
C GLY A 49 14.34 12.45 -12.55
N THR A 50 14.18 11.45 -13.40
CA THR A 50 13.30 11.51 -14.59
C THR A 50 12.31 10.36 -14.56
N ILE A 51 11.10 10.58 -15.05
CA ILE A 51 10.06 9.55 -15.14
C ILE A 51 9.90 9.16 -16.60
N VAL A 52 9.90 7.85 -16.86
CA VAL A 52 9.53 7.28 -18.16
C VAL A 52 8.37 6.32 -17.92
N ARG A 53 7.26 6.51 -18.63
CA ARG A 53 6.09 5.64 -18.52
C ARG A 53 6.15 4.57 -19.60
N GLY A 54 6.12 3.31 -19.20
CA GLY A 54 6.13 2.17 -20.12
C GLY A 54 5.77 0.87 -19.42
N GLN A 55 5.50 -0.17 -20.20
CA GLN A 55 5.29 -1.53 -19.70
C GLN A 55 6.50 -2.39 -20.05
N LEU A 56 7.16 -2.91 -19.03
CA LEU A 56 8.31 -3.79 -19.16
C LEU A 56 7.83 -5.24 -19.11
N GLN A 57 8.19 -6.05 -20.12
CA GLN A 57 7.86 -7.47 -20.18
C GLN A 57 9.03 -8.34 -19.71
N HIS A 58 10.27 -7.89 -19.97
CA HIS A 58 11.49 -8.59 -19.56
C HIS A 58 12.60 -7.58 -19.22
N LEU A 59 13.43 -7.87 -18.21
CA LEU A 59 14.51 -6.98 -17.76
C LEU A 59 15.54 -6.67 -18.87
N SER A 60 15.78 -7.60 -19.80
CA SER A 60 16.69 -7.38 -20.94
C SER A 60 16.36 -6.14 -21.75
N GLN A 61 15.08 -5.74 -21.86
CA GLN A 61 14.69 -4.53 -22.57
C GLN A 61 15.34 -3.27 -21.97
N LEU A 62 15.49 -3.22 -20.63
CA LEU A 62 16.20 -2.15 -19.92
C LEU A 62 17.71 -2.34 -19.95
N LEU A 63 18.19 -3.59 -19.80
CA LEU A 63 19.62 -3.87 -19.71
C LEU A 63 20.34 -3.63 -21.04
N GLU A 64 19.66 -3.85 -22.17
CA GLU A 64 20.24 -3.71 -23.52
C GLU A 64 20.01 -2.32 -24.12
N ALA A 65 18.79 -1.77 -23.98
CA ALA A 65 18.38 -0.54 -24.67
C ALA A 65 18.02 0.62 -23.70
N GLY A 66 18.24 0.43 -22.40
CA GLY A 66 17.90 1.43 -21.39
C GLY A 66 16.42 1.81 -21.45
N THR A 67 16.14 3.11 -21.26
CA THR A 67 14.77 3.64 -21.30
C THR A 67 14.27 3.97 -22.70
N THR A 68 15.13 3.92 -23.72
CA THR A 68 14.83 4.39 -25.09
C THR A 68 13.60 3.73 -25.74
N PRO A 69 13.32 2.42 -25.54
CA PRO A 69 12.11 1.78 -26.06
C PRO A 69 10.80 2.38 -25.54
N PHE A 70 10.83 3.06 -24.40
CA PHE A 70 9.66 3.61 -23.71
C PHE A 70 9.48 5.12 -23.94
N LEU A 71 10.37 5.75 -24.70
CA LEU A 71 10.29 7.17 -25.04
C LEU A 71 9.47 7.39 -26.32
N SER A 72 8.72 8.48 -26.36
CA SER A 72 8.07 8.98 -27.57
C SER A 72 9.11 9.39 -28.63
N PRO A 73 8.71 9.50 -29.92
CA PRO A 73 9.61 9.97 -30.98
C PRO A 73 10.26 11.32 -30.68
N GLU A 74 9.51 12.24 -30.08
CA GLU A 74 10.00 13.58 -29.72
C GLU A 74 11.04 13.52 -28.58
N GLU A 75 10.76 12.76 -27.53
CA GLU A 75 11.71 12.55 -26.42
C GLU A 75 13.00 11.89 -26.90
N ARG A 76 12.92 10.91 -27.81
CA ARG A 76 14.09 10.29 -28.44
C ARG A 76 14.93 11.31 -29.22
N ALA A 77 14.28 12.15 -30.03
CA ALA A 77 14.97 13.19 -30.79
C ALA A 77 15.64 14.24 -29.89
N ASN A 78 14.95 14.67 -28.82
CA ASN A 78 15.50 15.62 -27.85
C ASN A 78 16.69 15.04 -27.07
N ARG A 79 16.61 13.76 -26.70
CA ARG A 79 17.71 13.05 -26.03
C ARG A 79 18.94 12.89 -26.93
N ALA A 80 18.73 12.54 -28.21
CA ALA A 80 19.81 12.42 -29.19
C ALA A 80 20.56 13.74 -29.40
N LYS A 81 19.85 14.88 -29.42
CA LYS A 81 20.45 16.22 -29.55
C LYS A 81 21.28 16.64 -28.32
N GLY A 82 20.94 16.15 -27.13
CA GLY A 82 21.65 16.46 -25.88
C GLY A 82 22.83 15.54 -25.56
N SER A 83 22.97 14.40 -26.24
CA SER A 83 24.01 13.42 -25.97
C SER A 83 25.34 13.83 -26.61
N LYS A 84 26.21 14.48 -25.83
CA LYS A 84 27.57 14.87 -26.25
C LYS A 84 28.59 13.71 -26.26
N SER A 85 28.15 12.49 -25.99
CA SER A 85 29.00 11.29 -26.00
C SER A 85 28.16 10.08 -26.36
N GLY A 86 28.64 9.22 -27.25
CA GLY A 86 28.05 7.91 -27.56
C GLY A 86 28.11 6.93 -26.37
N LYS A 87 27.68 7.36 -25.18
CA LYS A 87 27.58 6.55 -23.98
C LYS A 87 26.48 5.52 -24.18
N SER A 88 26.83 4.27 -23.86
CA SER A 88 25.94 3.12 -23.84
C SER A 88 24.60 3.44 -23.18
N GLU A 89 23.50 3.06 -23.82
CA GLU A 89 22.14 3.19 -23.27
C GLU A 89 21.89 2.27 -22.06
N CYS A 90 22.83 1.38 -21.76
CA CYS A 90 22.74 0.45 -20.64
C CYS A 90 22.85 1.19 -19.30
N PRO A 91 21.94 0.94 -18.36
CA PRO A 91 22.02 1.54 -17.03
C PRO A 91 23.28 1.07 -16.28
N ASP A 92 23.75 1.88 -15.32
CA ASP A 92 24.81 1.48 -14.39
C ASP A 92 24.32 0.46 -13.35
N ALA A 93 23.04 0.50 -13.01
CA ALA A 93 22.37 -0.43 -12.11
C ALA A 93 20.86 -0.41 -12.38
N VAL A 94 20.17 -1.49 -12.01
CA VAL A 94 18.70 -1.57 -12.04
C VAL A 94 18.20 -1.91 -10.64
N VAL A 95 17.22 -1.16 -10.13
CA VAL A 95 16.52 -1.49 -8.88
C VAL A 95 15.11 -1.94 -9.21
N VAL A 96 14.79 -3.18 -8.87
CA VAL A 96 13.54 -3.86 -9.22
C VAL A 96 12.53 -3.70 -8.08
N CYS A 97 11.67 -2.67 -8.18
CA CYS A 97 10.62 -2.35 -7.20
C CYS A 97 9.21 -2.62 -7.74
N VAL A 98 8.99 -3.78 -8.36
CA VAL A 98 7.76 -4.04 -9.17
C VAL A 98 6.60 -4.69 -8.41
N GLY A 99 6.76 -4.94 -7.10
CA GLY A 99 5.72 -5.57 -6.26
C GLY A 99 5.22 -6.88 -6.85
N LEU A 100 3.90 -7.03 -7.04
CA LEU A 100 3.28 -8.22 -7.63
C LEU A 100 3.79 -8.54 -9.04
N GLY A 101 4.28 -7.55 -9.79
CA GLY A 101 4.85 -7.75 -11.12
C GLY A 101 6.06 -8.67 -11.12
N ALA A 102 6.75 -8.84 -9.98
CA ALA A 102 7.91 -9.74 -9.87
C ALA A 102 7.55 -11.20 -10.17
N ARG A 103 6.28 -11.59 -9.99
CA ARG A 103 5.79 -12.94 -10.29
C ARG A 103 5.91 -13.31 -11.76
N THR A 104 5.76 -12.33 -12.66
CA THR A 104 5.65 -12.57 -14.12
C THR A 104 6.62 -11.75 -14.96
N LEU A 105 7.33 -10.79 -14.38
CA LEU A 105 8.34 -10.01 -15.09
C LEU A 105 9.49 -10.92 -15.51
N GLY A 106 9.73 -11.04 -16.82
CA GLY A 106 10.79 -11.86 -17.36
C GLY A 106 12.17 -11.47 -16.86
N GLY A 107 12.96 -12.47 -16.46
CA GLY A 107 14.24 -12.26 -15.79
C GLY A 107 14.14 -12.08 -14.26
N VAL A 108 12.91 -12.07 -13.71
CA VAL A 108 12.64 -12.14 -12.27
C VAL A 108 11.82 -13.40 -11.96
N GLU A 109 10.61 -13.50 -12.52
CA GLU A 109 9.72 -14.68 -12.50
C GLU A 109 9.61 -15.37 -11.12
N ASP A 110 9.47 -14.60 -10.04
CA ASP A 110 9.39 -15.12 -8.68
C ASP A 110 7.98 -15.67 -8.38
N ALA A 111 7.79 -16.97 -8.63
CA ALA A 111 6.54 -17.69 -8.38
C ALA A 111 6.11 -17.73 -6.90
N THR A 112 6.97 -17.31 -5.96
CA THR A 112 6.64 -17.22 -4.53
C THR A 112 5.97 -15.90 -4.15
N VAL A 113 5.87 -14.94 -5.07
CA VAL A 113 5.12 -13.70 -4.91
C VAL A 113 3.63 -13.95 -5.13
N PHE A 114 2.78 -13.50 -4.22
CA PHE A 114 1.32 -13.70 -4.25
C PHE A 114 0.58 -12.51 -3.60
N PRO A 115 -0.70 -12.27 -3.96
CA PRO A 115 -1.48 -11.20 -3.36
C PRO A 115 -2.02 -11.62 -2.00
N ALA A 116 -1.95 -10.71 -1.03
CA ALA A 116 -2.85 -10.73 0.12
C ALA A 116 -3.87 -9.59 -0.02
N ARG A 117 -5.09 -9.93 -0.42
CA ARG A 117 -6.16 -8.97 -0.68
C ARG A 117 -6.54 -8.17 0.56
N GLY A 118 -6.68 -6.86 0.40
CA GLY A 118 -7.06 -5.91 1.44
C GLY A 118 -8.16 -4.98 0.96
N GLN A 119 -9.37 -5.16 1.47
CA GLN A 119 -10.47 -4.22 1.24
C GLN A 119 -10.55 -3.21 2.40
N THR A 120 -10.84 -1.96 2.05
CA THR A 120 -11.02 -0.84 2.98
C THR A 120 -12.20 0.02 2.56
N VAL A 121 -12.80 0.72 3.52
CA VAL A 121 -13.82 1.75 3.29
C VAL A 121 -13.25 3.09 3.74
N LEU A 122 -13.30 4.11 2.87
CA LEU A 122 -12.90 5.47 3.21
C LEU A 122 -14.15 6.25 3.62
N ILE A 123 -14.13 6.87 4.81
CA ILE A 123 -15.22 7.74 5.28
C ILE A 123 -14.73 9.16 5.58
N ARG A 124 -15.64 10.13 5.58
CA ARG A 124 -15.40 11.48 6.11
C ARG A 124 -15.81 11.55 7.58
N ALA A 125 -14.83 11.66 8.48
CA ALA A 125 -15.07 11.78 9.93
C ALA A 125 -14.01 12.68 10.59
N PRO A 126 -14.03 14.01 10.36
CA PRO A 126 -12.99 14.93 10.82
C PRO A 126 -12.85 15.04 12.34
N TRP A 127 -13.82 14.54 13.12
CA TRP A 127 -13.75 14.45 14.58
C TRP A 127 -12.92 13.25 15.08
N ILE A 128 -12.49 12.35 14.20
CA ILE A 128 -11.64 11.20 14.55
C ILE A 128 -10.19 11.54 14.27
N ASN A 129 -9.40 11.66 15.35
CA ASN A 129 -7.98 12.00 15.31
C ASN A 129 -7.08 10.95 15.98
N PHE A 130 -7.63 9.78 16.30
CA PHE A 130 -6.91 8.65 16.89
C PHE A 130 -7.16 7.38 16.08
N GLY A 131 -6.21 6.44 16.15
CA GLY A 131 -6.36 5.12 15.55
C GLY A 131 -6.80 4.07 16.55
N ARG A 132 -7.47 3.03 16.06
CA ARG A 132 -7.72 1.78 16.82
C ARG A 132 -7.40 0.60 15.93
N THR A 133 -6.88 -0.47 16.52
CA THR A 133 -6.67 -1.74 15.84
C THR A 133 -7.04 -2.87 16.78
N PHE A 134 -7.74 -3.86 16.26
CA PHE A 134 -8.14 -5.07 16.96
C PHE A 134 -7.77 -6.28 16.09
N SER A 135 -7.16 -7.27 16.73
CA SER A 135 -6.82 -8.56 16.14
C SER A 135 -7.63 -9.62 16.88
N GLY A 136 -8.57 -10.24 16.20
CA GLY A 136 -9.38 -11.34 16.73
C GLY A 136 -8.68 -12.70 16.61
N GLU A 137 -9.24 -13.73 17.24
CA GLU A 137 -8.72 -15.10 17.25
C GLU A 137 -8.63 -15.73 15.85
N ASN A 138 -9.52 -15.35 14.93
CA ASN A 138 -9.60 -15.91 13.57
C ASN A 138 -8.74 -15.15 12.54
N ASN A 139 -7.64 -14.51 12.95
CA ASN A 139 -6.86 -13.58 12.10
C ASN A 139 -7.72 -12.47 11.46
N GLU A 140 -8.80 -12.08 12.15
CA GLU A 140 -9.63 -10.95 11.73
C GLU A 140 -8.97 -9.65 12.18
N TRP A 141 -8.69 -8.77 11.22
CA TRP A 141 -8.11 -7.45 11.49
C TRP A 141 -9.16 -6.37 11.30
N THR A 142 -9.39 -5.62 12.37
CA THR A 142 -10.23 -4.41 12.34
C THR A 142 -9.34 -3.22 12.67
N TYR A 143 -9.29 -2.21 11.82
CA TYR A 143 -8.50 -1.01 12.04
C TYR A 143 -9.20 0.24 11.57
N ILE A 144 -8.89 1.33 12.26
CA ILE A 144 -9.40 2.69 12.01
C ILE A 144 -8.17 3.58 11.98
N ILE A 145 -7.89 4.19 10.83
CA ILE A 145 -6.67 4.97 10.60
C ILE A 145 -7.08 6.35 10.11
N PRO A 146 -6.99 7.41 10.95
CA PRO A 146 -7.30 8.76 10.53
C PRO A 146 -6.19 9.33 9.66
N ARG A 147 -6.59 10.17 8.68
CA ARG A 147 -5.71 11.04 7.92
C ARG A 147 -5.85 12.47 8.39
N LYS A 148 -4.79 13.26 8.18
CA LYS A 148 -4.75 14.68 8.59
C LYS A 148 -5.85 15.54 7.95
N ASN A 149 -6.37 15.13 6.78
CA ASN A 149 -7.42 15.85 6.05
C ASN A 149 -8.86 15.59 6.57
N GLY A 150 -9.02 14.77 7.62
CA GLY A 150 -10.30 14.40 8.21
C GLY A 150 -10.99 13.19 7.55
N ASP A 151 -10.35 12.55 6.57
CA ASP A 151 -10.77 11.23 6.09
C ASP A 151 -10.25 10.14 7.02
N VAL A 152 -11.00 9.04 7.13
CA VAL A 152 -10.64 7.90 7.98
C VAL A 152 -10.74 6.63 7.15
N ILE A 153 -9.66 5.83 7.16
CA ILE A 153 -9.64 4.51 6.55
C ILE A 153 -10.19 3.52 7.57
N LEU A 154 -11.26 2.84 7.20
CA LEU A 154 -11.83 1.70 7.91
C LEU A 154 -11.37 0.43 7.20
N GLY A 155 -10.83 -0.50 7.96
CA GLY A 155 -10.53 -1.81 7.44
C GLY A 155 -10.58 -2.88 8.51
N GLY A 156 -10.23 -4.11 8.18
CA GLY A 156 -10.01 -4.53 6.81
C GLY A 156 -10.24 -6.01 6.64
N THR A 157 -9.62 -6.53 5.59
CA THR A 157 -9.50 -7.96 5.34
C THR A 157 -8.04 -8.36 5.36
N VAL A 158 -7.78 -9.56 5.87
CA VAL A 158 -6.60 -10.34 5.54
C VAL A 158 -7.10 -11.43 4.61
N GLY A 159 -7.04 -11.16 3.31
CA GLY A 159 -7.49 -12.14 2.31
C GLY A 159 -6.70 -13.44 2.43
N SER A 160 -7.33 -14.55 2.04
CA SER A 160 -6.63 -15.80 1.76
C SER A 160 -5.50 -15.57 0.76
N SER A 161 -4.42 -16.35 0.88
CA SER A 161 -3.38 -16.40 -0.16
C SER A 161 -4.04 -16.64 -1.52
N ASP A 162 -3.64 -15.85 -2.53
CA ASP A 162 -4.10 -15.96 -3.93
C ASP A 162 -5.54 -15.47 -4.26
N ASP A 163 -6.17 -14.61 -3.45
CA ASP A 163 -7.32 -13.84 -3.96
C ASP A 163 -6.84 -12.65 -4.83
N TRP A 164 -6.98 -12.79 -6.15
CA TRP A 164 -6.60 -11.80 -7.16
C TRP A 164 -7.72 -10.85 -7.56
N PHE A 165 -8.93 -10.97 -6.99
CA PHE A 165 -10.07 -10.16 -7.41
C PHE A 165 -9.86 -8.68 -7.04
N PRO A 166 -9.77 -7.76 -8.03
CA PRO A 166 -9.27 -6.41 -7.81
C PRO A 166 -10.33 -5.43 -7.28
N SER A 167 -11.60 -5.87 -7.22
CA SER A 167 -12.71 -4.99 -6.87
C SER A 167 -13.23 -5.23 -5.45
N PRO A 168 -13.75 -4.18 -4.78
CA PRO A 168 -14.45 -4.34 -3.51
C PRO A 168 -15.67 -5.26 -3.64
N ARG A 169 -16.00 -5.95 -2.55
CA ARG A 169 -17.21 -6.77 -2.43
C ARG A 169 -18.20 -6.13 -1.45
N PRO A 170 -19.49 -5.95 -1.80
CA PRO A 170 -20.46 -5.24 -0.95
C PRO A 170 -20.67 -5.87 0.43
N GLU A 171 -20.63 -7.19 0.54
CA GLU A 171 -20.74 -7.92 1.81
C GLU A 171 -19.56 -7.62 2.72
N THR A 172 -18.35 -7.52 2.17
CA THR A 172 -17.13 -7.17 2.91
C THR A 172 -17.17 -5.72 3.39
N MET A 173 -17.74 -4.79 2.61
CA MET A 173 -17.94 -3.41 3.04
C MET A 173 -18.83 -3.35 4.28
N ARG A 174 -20.00 -4.01 4.24
CA ARG A 174 -20.94 -4.04 5.37
C ARG A 174 -20.32 -4.66 6.62
N ASP A 175 -19.55 -5.73 6.46
CA ASP A 175 -18.80 -6.35 7.55
C ASP A 175 -17.76 -5.40 8.17
N ILE A 176 -16.94 -4.73 7.34
CA ILE A 176 -15.96 -3.73 7.80
C ILE A 176 -16.64 -2.62 8.60
N LEU A 177 -17.74 -2.06 8.08
CA LEU A 177 -18.49 -1.01 8.78
C LEU A 177 -19.03 -1.51 10.13
N LYS A 178 -19.60 -2.72 10.17
CA LYS A 178 -20.12 -3.32 11.40
C LYS A 178 -19.03 -3.49 12.46
N ARG A 179 -17.89 -4.09 12.10
CA ARG A 179 -16.79 -4.34 13.04
C ARG A 179 -16.11 -3.05 13.51
N THR A 180 -15.91 -2.10 12.60
CA THR A 180 -15.29 -0.82 12.96
C THR A 180 -16.20 0.03 13.84
N LEU A 181 -17.51 0.01 13.61
CA LEU A 181 -18.50 0.66 14.48
C LEU A 181 -18.53 0.02 15.88
N ALA A 182 -18.44 -1.31 15.95
CA ALA A 182 -18.34 -2.02 17.23
C ALA A 182 -17.05 -1.67 17.99
N LEU A 183 -15.93 -1.48 17.29
CA LEU A 183 -14.64 -1.10 17.88
C LEU A 183 -14.56 0.40 18.24
N CYS A 184 -15.27 1.24 17.51
CA CYS A 184 -15.24 2.69 17.66
C CYS A 184 -16.61 3.30 17.40
N PRO A 185 -17.51 3.28 18.40
CA PRO A 185 -18.79 3.98 18.34
C PRO A 185 -18.63 5.48 18.07
N GLU A 186 -17.46 6.05 18.37
CA GLU A 186 -17.13 7.45 18.11
C GLU A 186 -17.11 7.82 16.62
N LEU A 187 -17.03 6.83 15.72
CA LEU A 187 -17.19 7.03 14.27
C LEU A 187 -18.50 7.74 13.93
N VAL A 188 -19.55 7.54 14.73
CA VAL A 188 -20.82 8.27 14.57
C VAL A 188 -20.62 9.75 14.97
N PRO A 189 -21.11 10.70 14.15
CA PRO A 189 -20.98 12.12 14.44
C PRO A 189 -21.49 12.47 15.84
N PRO A 190 -20.80 13.32 16.62
CA PRO A 190 -21.18 13.62 18.01
C PRO A 190 -22.65 14.01 18.20
N GLY A 191 -23.23 14.79 17.27
CA GLY A 191 -24.63 15.21 17.32
C GLY A 191 -25.67 14.14 16.93
N SER A 192 -25.23 13.00 16.41
CA SER A 192 -26.09 11.92 15.92
C SER A 192 -26.03 10.66 16.79
N ARG A 193 -25.19 10.65 17.84
CA ARG A 193 -25.05 9.53 18.77
C ARG A 193 -26.31 9.41 19.62
N LYS A 194 -27.25 8.56 19.21
CA LYS A 194 -28.38 8.15 20.06
C LYS A 194 -27.88 7.21 21.17
N GLY A 195 -28.44 7.29 22.37
CA GLY A 195 -28.22 6.29 23.41
C GLY A 195 -28.76 4.93 22.95
N GLY A 196 -27.89 4.01 22.55
CA GLY A 196 -28.26 2.72 21.97
C GLY A 196 -27.19 2.15 21.05
N ILE A 197 -27.44 0.94 20.54
CA ILE A 197 -26.60 0.29 19.53
C ILE A 197 -26.64 1.15 18.26
N GLN A 198 -25.46 1.48 17.75
CA GLN A 198 -25.35 2.19 16.48
C GLN A 198 -25.42 1.16 15.35
N GLU A 199 -26.30 1.41 14.38
CA GLU A 199 -26.45 0.55 13.21
C GLU A 199 -25.50 0.97 12.08
N VAL A 200 -25.14 0.05 11.20
CA VAL A 200 -24.22 0.28 10.07
C VAL A 200 -24.71 1.42 9.17
N GLU A 201 -26.03 1.56 9.04
CA GLU A 201 -26.72 2.59 8.27
C GLU A 201 -26.32 4.01 8.70
N THR A 202 -25.90 4.20 9.95
CA THR A 202 -25.43 5.50 10.45
C THR A 202 -24.10 5.95 9.84
N LEU A 203 -23.28 5.00 9.35
CA LEU A 203 -22.00 5.28 8.71
C LEU A 203 -22.10 5.42 7.19
N LEU A 204 -23.15 4.85 6.55
CA LEU A 204 -23.30 4.87 5.10
C LEU A 204 -23.24 6.28 4.48
N PRO A 205 -23.87 7.32 5.05
CA PRO A 205 -23.76 8.69 4.52
C PRO A 205 -22.36 9.29 4.59
N LEU A 206 -21.47 8.73 5.42
CA LEU A 206 -20.09 9.20 5.57
C LEU A 206 -19.13 8.54 4.57
N VAL A 207 -19.55 7.49 3.87
CA VAL A 207 -18.70 6.74 2.93
C VAL A 207 -18.37 7.62 1.72
N ILE A 208 -17.07 7.79 1.48
CA ILE A 208 -16.52 8.49 0.31
C ILE A 208 -16.28 7.49 -0.83
N SER A 209 -15.66 6.34 -0.51
CA SER A 209 -15.27 5.34 -1.50
C SER A 209 -14.94 4.00 -0.86
N GLU A 210 -15.03 2.94 -1.65
CA GLU A 210 -14.51 1.62 -1.34
C GLU A 210 -13.18 1.37 -2.08
N GLY A 211 -12.22 0.75 -1.40
CA GLY A 211 -10.92 0.43 -1.97
C GLY A 211 -10.59 -1.05 -1.83
N CYS A 212 -9.93 -1.62 -2.84
CA CYS A 212 -9.40 -2.98 -2.80
C CYS A 212 -7.96 -2.97 -3.32
N GLY A 213 -7.01 -3.28 -2.46
CA GLY A 213 -5.60 -3.39 -2.79
C GLY A 213 -5.11 -4.83 -2.70
N LEU A 214 -4.13 -5.18 -3.53
CA LEU A 214 -3.46 -6.47 -3.49
C LEU A 214 -2.06 -6.26 -2.91
N ARG A 215 -1.84 -6.68 -1.65
CA ARG A 215 -0.52 -6.54 -1.01
C ARG A 215 0.46 -7.50 -1.70
N PRO A 216 1.65 -7.03 -2.13
CA PRO A 216 2.62 -7.83 -2.85
C PRO A 216 3.42 -8.74 -1.90
N MET A 217 2.78 -9.77 -1.34
CA MET A 217 3.43 -10.68 -0.40
C MET A 217 4.39 -11.62 -1.14
N ARG A 218 5.41 -12.10 -0.43
CA ARG A 218 6.33 -13.14 -0.89
C ARG A 218 6.51 -14.18 0.20
N LYS A 219 6.60 -15.48 -0.14
CA LYS A 219 6.64 -16.58 0.87
C LYS A 219 7.78 -16.45 1.88
N GLU A 220 8.94 -15.97 1.44
CA GLU A 220 10.10 -15.77 2.33
C GLU A 220 10.23 -14.31 2.80
N GLY A 221 9.20 -13.50 2.58
CA GLY A 221 9.22 -12.06 2.83
C GLY A 221 10.06 -11.27 1.83
N LEU A 222 10.48 -10.09 2.27
CA LEU A 222 11.15 -9.08 1.46
C LEU A 222 12.47 -9.60 0.84
N ASP A 223 12.62 -9.47 -0.48
CA ASP A 223 13.87 -9.70 -1.20
C ASP A 223 14.64 -8.37 -1.37
N ILE A 224 15.76 -8.23 -0.64
CA ILE A 224 16.78 -7.18 -0.84
C ILE A 224 18.10 -7.83 -1.25
N SER A 225 18.10 -8.61 -2.33
CA SER A 225 19.31 -9.21 -2.88
C SER A 225 19.86 -8.41 -4.07
N THR A 226 21.16 -8.56 -4.34
CA THR A 226 21.79 -8.06 -5.56
C THR A 226 22.22 -9.23 -6.42
N ARG A 227 21.78 -9.25 -7.67
CA ARG A 227 22.25 -10.17 -8.71
C ARG A 227 23.06 -9.38 -9.73
N TYR A 228 23.99 -10.03 -10.40
CA TYR A 228 24.75 -9.39 -11.47
C TYR A 228 24.40 -10.08 -12.78
N ILE A 229 24.04 -9.28 -13.79
CA ILE A 229 23.71 -9.77 -15.12
C ILE A 229 24.78 -9.27 -16.08
N ASP A 230 25.23 -10.16 -16.96
CA ASP A 230 26.16 -9.86 -18.05
C ASP A 230 25.37 -9.76 -19.36
N PRO A 231 24.78 -8.59 -19.69
CA PRO A 231 24.07 -8.39 -20.94
C PRO A 231 25.00 -8.52 -22.16
N PRO A 232 24.46 -8.76 -23.37
CA PRO A 232 25.22 -8.80 -24.61
C PRO A 232 26.07 -7.56 -24.89
N THR A 233 25.74 -6.43 -24.25
CA THR A 233 26.47 -5.17 -24.34
C THR A 233 27.83 -5.18 -23.61
N GLY A 234 28.15 -6.25 -22.88
CA GLY A 234 29.48 -6.54 -22.33
C GLY A 234 29.80 -5.86 -21.00
N LYS A 235 28.91 -5.00 -20.49
CA LYS A 235 29.04 -4.38 -19.17
C LYS A 235 28.23 -5.17 -18.15
N ARG A 236 28.87 -5.72 -17.12
CA ARG A 236 28.19 -6.36 -15.99
C ARG A 236 27.35 -5.33 -15.21
N ILE A 237 26.05 -5.58 -15.06
CA ILE A 237 25.09 -4.67 -14.42
C ILE A 237 24.55 -5.30 -13.13
N PRO A 238 24.65 -4.63 -11.97
CA PRO A 238 23.95 -5.03 -10.77
C PRO A 238 22.43 -4.78 -10.91
N VAL A 239 21.67 -5.82 -10.61
CA VAL A 239 20.21 -5.81 -10.48
C VAL A 239 19.87 -6.03 -9.01
N VAL A 240 19.38 -4.99 -8.36
CA VAL A 240 19.02 -4.99 -6.94
C VAL A 240 17.53 -5.24 -6.83
N HIS A 241 17.16 -6.35 -6.21
CA HIS A 241 15.76 -6.66 -5.90
C HIS A 241 15.31 -5.83 -4.69
N ASN A 242 14.07 -5.35 -4.73
CA ASN A 242 13.41 -4.65 -3.62
C ASN A 242 11.89 -4.82 -3.74
N PHE A 243 11.42 -6.05 -3.50
CA PHE A 243 10.01 -6.42 -3.55
C PHE A 243 9.72 -7.61 -2.62
N GLY A 244 8.43 -7.90 -2.41
CA GLY A 244 7.96 -8.91 -1.46
C GLY A 244 7.52 -8.30 -0.15
#